data_AF-A0A8T8WFJ8-F1
#
_entry.id   AF-A0A8T8WFJ8-F1
#
_cell.length_a   1.000
_cell.length_b   1.000
_cell.length_c   1.000
_cell.angle_alpha   90.00
_cell.angle_beta   90.00
_cell.angle_gamma   90.00
#
_symmetry.space_group_name_H-M   'P 1'
#
loop_
_entity.id
_entity.type
_entity.pdbx_description
1 polymer ?
#
loop_
_entity_poly.entity_id
_entity_poly.type
_entity_poly.pdbx_seq_one_letter_code
_entity_poly.pdbx_strand_id
1 'polypeptide(L)' 'METETLESDKAIGVSLVFGAFAVVGAGFMLAGASQIVMAWGFALAMAAATLSVVALQAFDM' A
#
# COMPACT_ATOMS: atom_id res chain seq x y z
N MET A 1 17.92 13.95 -30.01
CA MET A 1 17.23 13.86 -28.71
C MET A 1 17.73 12.57 -28.10
N GLU A 2 18.73 12.64 -27.21
CA GLU A 2 19.03 11.50 -26.36
C GLU A 2 17.75 11.19 -25.61
N THR A 3 17.19 10.01 -25.85
CA THR A 3 16.10 9.50 -25.03
C THR A 3 16.75 9.05 -23.74
N GLU A 4 16.88 9.97 -22.79
CA GLU A 4 17.21 9.60 -21.41
C GLU A 4 16.11 8.65 -20.93
N THR A 5 16.45 7.37 -20.83
CA THR A 5 15.59 6.38 -20.22
C THR A 5 15.52 6.70 -18.74
N LEU A 6 14.43 7.34 -18.31
CA LEU A 6 14.13 7.48 -16.89
C LEU A 6 13.90 6.08 -16.31
N GLU A 7 14.91 5.54 -15.65
CA GLU A 7 14.80 4.28 -14.94
C GLU A 7 13.94 4.52 -13.69
N SER A 8 12.70 4.02 -13.73
CA SER A 8 11.75 4.18 -12.64
C SER A 8 11.98 3.12 -11.58
N ASP A 9 12.18 3.54 -10.33
CA ASP A 9 12.21 2.65 -9.18
C ASP A 9 10.81 2.05 -8.94
N LYS A 10 10.65 0.81 -9.41
CA LYS A 10 9.40 0.08 -9.33
C LYS A 10 9.11 -0.40 -7.91
N ALA A 11 10.13 -0.68 -7.11
CA ALA A 11 9.97 -1.12 -5.73
C ALA A 11 9.33 -0.03 -4.89
N ILE A 12 9.85 1.20 -4.99
CA ILE A 12 9.29 2.36 -4.31
C ILE A 12 7.88 2.66 -4.85
N GLY A 13 7.69 2.68 -6.17
CA GLY A 13 6.39 2.99 -6.76
C GLY A 13 5.27 2.05 -6.30
N VAL A 14 5.51 0.74 -6.32
CA VAL A 14 4.50 -0.27 -5.96
C VAL A 14 4.27 -0.31 -4.45
N SER A 15 5.33 -0.22 -3.64
CA SER A 15 5.20 -0.21 -2.17
C SER A 15 4.42 1.00 -1.65
N LEU A 16 4.61 2.17 -2.27
CA LEU A 16 3.89 3.40 -1.97
C LEU A 16 2.38 3.25 -2.22
N VAL A 17 1.98 2.64 -3.35
CA VAL A 17 0.57 2.40 -3.68
C VAL A 17 -0.10 1.51 -2.63
N PHE A 18 0.54 0.41 -2.23
CA PHE A 18 0.02 -0.45 -1.17
C PHE A 18 0.03 0.24 0.19
N GLY A 19 1.02 1.07 0.48
CA GLY A 19 1.04 1.92 1.67
C GLY A 19 -0.15 2.89 1.70
N ALA A 20 -0.50 3.51 0.58
CA ALA A 20 -1.68 4.38 0.48
C ALA A 20 -2.98 3.60 0.76
N PHE A 21 -3.12 2.38 0.22
CA PHE A 21 -4.26 1.52 0.56
C PHE A 21 -4.30 1.14 2.04
N ALA A 22 -3.15 0.91 2.67
CA ALA A 22 -3.07 0.65 4.10
C ALA A 22 -3.58 1.85 4.92
N VAL A 23 -3.19 3.07 4.54
CA VAL A 23 -3.67 4.31 5.16
C VAL A 23 -5.18 4.48 4.97
N VAL A 24 -5.73 4.17 3.78
CA VAL A 24 -7.17 4.20 3.55
C VAL A 24 -7.91 3.20 4.46
N GLY A 25 -7.41 1.96 4.58
CA GLY A 25 -7.96 0.97 5.50
C GLY A 25 -7.94 1.42 6.96
N ALA A 26 -6.85 2.05 7.39
CA ALA A 26 -6.75 2.68 8.72
C ALA A 26 -7.75 3.84 8.88
N GLY A 27 -7.99 4.61 7.82
CA GLY A 27 -9.04 5.64 7.78
C GLY A 27 -10.45 5.05 8.00
N PHE A 28 -10.74 3.88 7.43
CA PHE A 28 -11.98 3.15 7.71
C PHE A 28 -12.09 2.70 9.18
N MET A 29 -10.96 2.40 9.85
CA MET A 29 -10.97 2.16 11.30
C MET A 29 -11.31 3.43 12.08
N LEU A 30 -10.83 4.59 11.63
CA LEU A 30 -11.05 5.86 12.33
C LEU A 30 -12.48 6.39 12.15
N ALA A 31 -13.04 6.28 10.96
CA ALA A 31 -14.34 6.87 10.59
C ALA A 31 -15.50 5.87 10.56
N GLY A 32 -15.26 4.60 10.88
CA GLY A 32 -16.26 3.54 10.78
C GLY A 32 -17.44 3.73 11.76
N ALA A 33 -18.67 3.69 11.24
CA ALA A 33 -19.89 3.87 12.04
C ALA A 33 -20.28 2.63 12.89
N SER A 34 -19.66 1.47 12.64
CA SER A 34 -19.90 0.24 13.39
C SER A 34 -18.62 -0.56 13.58
N GLN A 35 -18.57 -1.35 14.66
CA GLN A 35 -17.41 -2.18 14.99
C GLN A 35 -17.02 -3.14 13.85
N ILE A 36 -18.01 -3.68 13.12
CA ILE A 36 -17.72 -4.58 12.01
C ILE A 36 -17.07 -3.87 10.82
N VAL A 37 -17.47 -2.63 10.54
CA VAL A 37 -16.84 -1.80 9.51
C VAL A 37 -15.39 -1.47 9.89
N MET A 38 -15.14 -1.13 11.16
CA MET A 38 -13.79 -0.88 11.65
C MET A 38 -12.91 -2.15 11.57
N ALA A 39 -13.45 -3.33 11.89
CA ALA A 39 -12.73 -4.59 11.82
C ALA A 39 -12.32 -4.95 10.37
N TRP A 40 -13.22 -4.72 9.40
CA TRP A 40 -12.88 -4.87 7.98
C TRP A 40 -11.86 -3.85 7.51
N GLY A 41 -11.92 -2.60 8.00
CA GLY A 41 -10.91 -1.58 7.75
C GLY A 41 -9.51 -2.02 8.21
N PHE A 42 -9.41 -2.59 9.40
CA PHE A 42 -8.17 -3.17 9.92
C PHE A 42 -7.64 -4.32 9.05
N ALA A 43 -8.50 -5.27 8.70
CA ALA A 43 -8.11 -6.41 7.89
C ALA A 43 -7.55 -5.98 6.52
N LEU A 44 -8.21 -4.99 5.88
CA LEU A 44 -7.75 -4.41 4.63
C LEU A 44 -6.41 -3.69 4.81
N ALA A 45 -6.26 -2.88 5.87
CA ALA A 45 -5.03 -2.17 6.16
C ALA A 45 -3.84 -3.13 6.33
N MET A 46 -4.03 -4.21 7.09
CA MET A 46 -3.00 -5.23 7.32
C MET A 46 -2.64 -5.97 6.03
N ALA A 47 -3.63 -6.36 5.21
CA ALA A 47 -3.37 -7.03 3.94
C ALA A 47 -2.63 -6.11 2.95
N ALA A 48 -2.98 -4.83 2.89
CA ALA A 48 -2.27 -3.87 2.05
C ALA A 48 -0.83 -3.65 2.55
N ALA A 49 -0.62 -3.54 3.86
CA ALA A 49 0.70 -3.39 4.44
C ALA A 49 1.62 -4.61 4.17
N THR A 50 1.09 -5.83 4.29
CA THR A 50 1.88 -7.03 3.97
C THR A 50 2.23 -7.10 2.49
N LEU A 51 1.31 -6.74 1.60
CA LEU A 51 1.59 -6.66 0.16
C LEU A 51 2.63 -5.58 -0.17
N SER A 52 2.65 -4.45 0.54
CA SER A 52 3.69 -3.42 0.40
C SER A 52 5.08 -3.99 0.71
N VAL A 53 5.20 -4.74 1.80
CA VAL A 53 6.47 -5.39 2.21
C VAL A 53 6.90 -6.48 1.22
N VAL A 54 5.94 -7.25 0.67
CA VAL A 54 6.22 -8.25 -0.38
C VAL A 54 6.67 -7.56 -1.67
N ALA A 55 6.06 -6.42 -2.04
CA ALA A 55 6.43 -5.68 -3.23
C ALA A 55 7.86 -5.12 -3.14
N LEU A 56 8.25 -4.57 -1.98
CA LEU A 56 9.63 -4.16 -1.73
C LEU A 56 10.57 -5.34 -1.92
N GLN A 57 10.33 -6.46 -1.25
CA GLN A 57 11.20 -7.63 -1.40
C GLN A 57 11.25 -8.14 -2.83
N ALA A 58 10.14 -8.16 -3.58
CA ALA A 58 10.10 -8.72 -4.92
C ALA A 58 10.75 -7.82 -5.99
N PHE A 59 10.84 -6.52 -5.77
CA PHE A 59 11.31 -5.55 -6.77
C PHE A 59 12.60 -4.81 -6.37
N ASP A 60 13.02 -4.88 -5.10
CA ASP A 60 14.25 -4.29 -4.54
C ASP A 60 15.39 -5.33 -4.40
N MET A 61 15.22 -6.52 -5.00
CA MET A 61 16.21 -7.61 -5.04
C MET A 61 17.12 -7.56 -6.27
#